data_AF-A0A8H8RC94-F1
#
_entry.id   AF-A0A8H8RC94-F1
#
_cell.length_a   1.000
_cell.length_b   1.000
_cell.length_c   1.000
_cell.angle_alpha   90.00
_cell.angle_beta   90.00
_cell.angle_gamma   90.00
#
_symmetry.space_group_name_H-M   'P 1'
#
loop_
_entity.id
_entity.type
_entity.pdbx_description
1 polymer ?
#
loop_
_entity_poly.entity_id
_entity_poly.type
_entity_poly.pdbx_seq_one_letter_code
_entity_poly.pdbx_strand_id
1 'polypeptide(L)'
;MFDVTNLSSNVKTILLIGATSGLGVILARHFHFSGKKTIASGRRIEQRNAVESELPGLETVQPDVTDFEPRIQSLHHHPPDLDSVFIISGKMKPTKFRSPASTSSISIISEVNTNLTAPFLISRVMVPHLLALPRYATLTTISLCLD
;
A
#
# COMPACT_ATOMS: atom_id res chain seq x y z
N MET A 1 -10.34 -0.53 -18.82
CA MET A 1 -10.54 -1.63 -17.86
C MET A 1 -9.15 -2.02 -17.37
N PHE A 2 -8.88 -1.88 -16.07
CA PHE A 2 -7.60 -2.25 -15.47
C PHE A 2 -7.45 -3.77 -15.57
N ASP A 3 -6.59 -4.27 -16.45
CA ASP A 3 -6.36 -5.70 -16.61
C ASP A 3 -5.28 -6.18 -15.64
N VAL A 4 -5.72 -6.66 -14.49
CA VAL A 4 -4.87 -7.18 -13.40
C VAL A 4 -4.03 -8.39 -13.86
N THR A 5 -4.49 -9.11 -14.88
CA THR A 5 -3.86 -10.35 -15.37
C THR A 5 -2.51 -10.08 -16.05
N ASN A 6 -2.40 -8.98 -16.81
CA ASN A 6 -1.16 -8.58 -17.50
C ASN A 6 -0.16 -7.87 -16.56
N LEU A 7 -0.65 -7.37 -15.41
CA LEU A 7 0.21 -6.80 -14.38
C LEU A 7 1.01 -7.91 -13.67
N SER A 8 0.36 -9.03 -13.36
CA SER A 8 0.98 -10.18 -12.65
C SER A 8 2.17 -10.77 -13.42
N SER A 9 2.14 -10.81 -14.76
CA SER A 9 3.25 -11.38 -15.55
C SER A 9 4.54 -10.55 -15.49
N ASN A 10 4.44 -9.22 -15.31
CA ASN A 10 5.58 -8.30 -15.45
C ASN A 10 6.24 -7.90 -14.13
N VAL A 11 5.64 -8.28 -12.99
CA VAL A 11 6.12 -7.94 -11.64
C VAL A 11 6.71 -9.17 -10.95
N LYS A 12 7.74 -9.03 -10.12
CA LYS A 12 8.39 -10.15 -9.41
C LYS A 12 8.50 -9.92 -7.91
N THR A 13 8.96 -8.74 -7.51
CA THR A 13 9.15 -8.36 -6.11
C THR A 13 8.28 -7.17 -5.80
N ILE A 14 7.34 -7.36 -4.88
CA ILE A 14 6.17 -6.49 -4.72
C ILE A 14 6.04 -6.03 -3.28
N LEU A 15 5.95 -4.72 -3.07
CA LEU A 15 5.59 -4.10 -1.80
C LEU A 15 4.13 -3.65 -1.84
N LEU A 16 3.31 -4.19 -0.96
CA LEU A 16 1.90 -3.85 -0.82
C LEU A 16 1.68 -3.05 0.46
N ILE A 17 1.38 -1.76 0.33
CA ILE A 17 1.12 -0.87 1.44
C ILE A 17 -0.36 -0.89 1.81
N GLY A 18 -0.68 -1.16 3.09
CA GLY A 18 -2.07 -1.30 3.55
C GLY A 18 -2.67 -2.68 3.22
N ALA A 19 -1.85 -3.72 3.26
CA ALA A 19 -2.13 -5.06 2.74
C ALA A 19 -2.47 -6.12 3.79
N THR A 20 -2.83 -5.73 5.01
CA THR A 20 -3.20 -6.65 6.09
C THR A 20 -4.71 -6.78 6.32
N SER A 21 -5.53 -6.09 5.52
CA SER A 21 -6.99 -6.17 5.58
C SER A 21 -7.64 -5.73 4.26
N GLY A 22 -8.96 -5.94 4.13
CA GLY A 22 -9.75 -5.46 2.99
C GLY A 22 -9.22 -5.95 1.64
N LEU A 23 -9.20 -5.07 0.64
CA LEU A 23 -8.66 -5.38 -0.69
C LEU A 23 -7.16 -5.70 -0.65
N GLY A 24 -6.42 -5.06 0.25
CA GLY A 24 -4.97 -5.22 0.32
C GLY A 24 -4.53 -6.64 0.68
N VAL A 25 -5.21 -7.30 1.62
CA VAL A 25 -4.91 -8.71 1.95
C VAL A 25 -5.31 -9.68 0.83
N ILE A 26 -6.37 -9.37 0.08
CA ILE A 26 -6.77 -10.16 -1.10
C ILE A 26 -5.67 -10.10 -2.17
N LEU A 27 -5.13 -8.91 -2.44
CA LEU A 27 -4.01 -8.75 -3.36
C LEU A 27 -2.73 -9.42 -2.84
N ALA A 28 -2.43 -9.34 -1.54
CA ALA A 28 -1.30 -10.03 -0.94
C ALA A 28 -1.36 -11.54 -1.16
N ARG A 29 -2.52 -12.16 -0.88
CA ARG A 29 -2.78 -13.57 -1.16
C ARG A 29 -2.59 -13.89 -2.64
N HIS A 30 -3.19 -13.09 -3.53
CA HIS A 30 -3.14 -13.33 -4.97
C HIS A 30 -1.69 -13.35 -5.49
N PHE A 31 -0.89 -12.35 -5.15
CA PHE A 31 0.51 -12.29 -5.58
C PHE A 31 1.37 -13.37 -4.92
N HIS A 32 1.16 -13.64 -3.64
CA HIS A 32 1.88 -14.69 -2.92
C HIS A 32 1.62 -16.08 -3.54
N PHE A 33 0.36 -16.45 -3.76
CA PHE A 33 0.00 -17.72 -4.40
C PHE A 33 0.41 -17.80 -5.89
N SER A 34 0.65 -16.65 -6.52
CA SER A 34 1.23 -16.59 -7.87
C SER A 34 2.76 -16.71 -7.88
N GLY A 35 3.39 -17.04 -6.74
CA GLY A 35 4.83 -17.26 -6.61
C GLY A 35 5.68 -15.98 -6.63
N LYS A 36 5.07 -14.81 -6.38
CA LYS A 36 5.78 -13.52 -6.34
C LYS A 36 6.38 -13.29 -4.96
N LYS A 37 7.57 -12.66 -4.91
CA LYS A 37 8.14 -12.20 -3.64
C LYS A 37 7.29 -11.02 -3.16
N THR A 38 6.46 -11.26 -2.16
CA THR A 38 5.45 -10.31 -1.71
C THR A 38 5.79 -9.84 -0.30
N ILE A 39 5.83 -8.52 -0.13
CA ILE A 39 6.05 -7.84 1.14
C ILE A 39 4.76 -7.09 1.45
N ALA A 40 4.08 -7.46 2.53
CA ALA A 40 2.84 -6.84 2.93
C ALA A 40 3.05 -5.86 4.08
N SER A 41 2.31 -4.76 4.07
CA SER A 41 2.46 -3.71 5.05
C SER A 41 1.15 -3.46 5.80
N GLY A 42 1.23 -3.25 7.11
CA GLY A 42 0.06 -2.89 7.90
C GLY A 42 0.40 -2.32 9.27
N ARG A 43 -0.53 -1.54 9.81
CA ARG A 43 -0.33 -0.83 11.09
C ARG A 43 -0.61 -1.70 12.31
N ARG A 44 -1.57 -2.62 12.20
CA ARG A 44 -2.05 -3.47 13.30
C ARG A 44 -1.23 -4.75 13.38
N ILE A 45 -0.61 -4.99 14.53
CA ILE A 45 0.25 -6.16 14.75
C ILE A 45 -0.55 -7.46 14.62
N GLU A 46 -1.79 -7.50 15.13
CA GLU A 46 -2.61 -8.71 15.12
C GLU A 46 -2.95 -9.12 13.68
N GLN A 47 -3.25 -8.14 12.82
CA GLN A 47 -3.54 -8.39 11.41
C GLN A 47 -2.30 -8.83 10.63
N ARG A 48 -1.12 -8.31 10.96
CA ARG A 48 0.14 -8.78 10.36
C ARG A 48 0.41 -10.23 10.72
N ASN A 49 0.40 -10.55 12.01
CA ASN A 49 0.65 -11.90 12.51
C ASN A 49 -0.34 -12.92 11.91
N ALA A 50 -1.62 -12.55 11.78
CA ALA A 50 -2.63 -13.39 11.15
C ALA A 50 -2.29 -13.71 9.69
N VAL A 51 -1.88 -12.70 8.91
CA VAL A 51 -1.53 -12.88 7.49
C VAL A 51 -0.21 -13.63 7.32
N GLU A 52 0.80 -13.41 8.16
CA GLU A 52 2.05 -14.20 8.16
C GLU A 52 1.80 -15.67 8.48
N SER A 53 0.91 -15.94 9.43
CA SER A 53 0.54 -17.31 9.79
C SER A 53 -0.22 -18.01 8.65
N GLU A 54 -0.97 -17.25 7.86
CA GLU A 54 -1.72 -17.76 6.71
C GLU A 54 -0.83 -17.97 5.47
N LEU A 55 0.19 -17.13 5.26
CA LEU A 55 1.02 -17.09 4.05
C LEU A 55 2.50 -17.32 4.40
N PRO A 56 2.94 -18.59 4.53
CA PRO A 56 4.33 -18.91 4.87
C PRO A 56 5.33 -18.28 3.91
N GLY A 57 6.31 -17.54 4.44
CA GLY A 57 7.32 -16.85 3.65
C GLY A 57 6.89 -15.47 3.12
N LEU A 58 5.69 -14.99 3.47
CA LEU A 58 5.35 -13.58 3.33
C LEU A 58 6.09 -12.75 4.38
N GLU A 59 6.80 -11.72 3.94
CA GLU A 59 7.38 -10.74 4.85
C GLU A 59 6.32 -9.68 5.18
N THR A 60 6.10 -9.36 6.46
CA THR A 60 5.35 -8.16 6.83
C THR A 60 6.19 -7.08 7.47
N VAL A 61 5.90 -5.84 7.10
CA VAL A 61 6.56 -4.64 7.64
C VAL A 61 5.53 -3.70 8.24
N GLN A 62 5.96 -2.85 9.18
CA GLN A 62 5.12 -1.82 9.79
C GLN A 62 5.42 -0.42 9.23
N PRO A 63 4.86 -0.03 8.08
CA PRO A 63 4.80 1.37 7.72
C PRO A 63 3.49 1.93 8.23
N ASP A 64 3.58 2.83 9.20
CA ASP A 64 2.48 3.74 9.49
C ASP A 64 2.60 4.94 8.56
N VAL A 65 1.83 4.94 7.48
CA VAL A 65 1.83 6.01 6.47
C VAL A 65 1.18 7.31 6.96
N THR A 66 0.74 7.37 8.22
CA THR A 66 0.17 8.59 8.82
C THR A 66 1.18 9.42 9.62
N ASP A 67 2.40 8.92 9.83
CA ASP A 67 3.48 9.57 10.56
C ASP A 67 4.72 9.74 9.65
N PHE A 68 4.78 10.90 8.99
CA PHE A 68 5.40 11.08 7.68
C PHE A 68 6.93 11.07 7.65
N GLU A 69 7.63 11.60 8.64
CA GLU A 69 9.10 11.75 8.56
C GLU A 69 9.89 10.46 8.83
N PRO A 70 9.76 9.80 10.01
CA PRO A 70 10.64 8.69 10.35
C PRO A 70 10.35 7.40 9.57
N ARG A 71 9.14 7.26 9.04
CA ARG A 71 8.66 6.00 8.44
C ARG A 71 8.76 5.97 6.93
N ILE A 72 8.76 7.14 6.27
CA ILE A 72 9.17 7.20 4.86
C ILE A 72 10.65 6.80 4.72
N GLN A 73 11.49 7.08 5.72
CA GLN A 73 12.87 6.62 5.72
C GLN A 73 13.02 5.09 5.80
N SER A 74 12.10 4.39 6.47
CA SER A 74 12.18 2.93 6.54
C SER A 74 11.98 2.26 5.18
N LEU A 75 11.29 2.93 4.25
CA LEU A 75 11.15 2.46 2.88
C LEU A 75 12.50 2.33 2.17
N HIS A 76 13.55 3.09 2.54
CA HIS A 76 14.88 2.93 1.95
C HIS A 76 15.52 1.56 2.19
N HIS A 77 15.02 0.78 3.16
CA HIS A 77 15.50 -0.58 3.44
C HIS A 77 14.78 -1.66 2.62
N HIS A 78 14.17 -1.29 1.49
CA HIS A 78 13.52 -2.23 0.60
C HIS A 78 14.53 -3.15 -0.12
N PRO A 79 14.11 -4.32 -0.63
CA PRO A 79 14.97 -5.16 -1.47
C PRO A 79 15.49 -4.40 -2.69
N PRO A 80 16.73 -4.66 -3.14
CA PRO A 80 17.31 -4.00 -4.31
C PRO A 80 16.65 -4.42 -5.63
N ASP A 81 15.86 -5.49 -5.63
CA ASP A 81 15.12 -6.00 -6.77
C ASP A 81 13.62 -5.65 -6.74
N LEU A 82 13.18 -4.77 -5.83
CA LEU A 82 11.79 -4.35 -5.69
C LEU A 82 11.30 -3.61 -6.94
N ASP A 83 10.49 -4.28 -7.77
CA ASP A 83 10.00 -3.73 -9.03
C ASP A 83 8.59 -3.14 -8.94
N SER A 84 7.87 -3.39 -7.84
CA SER A 84 6.45 -3.03 -7.76
C SER A 84 6.03 -2.50 -6.40
N VAL A 85 5.34 -1.36 -6.39
CA VAL A 85 4.77 -0.77 -5.18
C VAL A 85 3.27 -0.53 -5.39
N PHE A 86 2.44 -1.09 -4.51
CA PHE A 86 1.00 -0.82 -4.50
C PHE A 86 0.61 -0.14 -3.20
N ILE A 87 -0.08 1.00 -3.30
CA ILE A 87 -0.54 1.78 -2.15
C ILE A 87 -2.06 1.61 -2.04
N ILE A 88 -2.52 0.81 -1.08
CA ILE A 88 -3.92 0.35 -0.94
C ILE A 88 -4.53 0.85 0.38
N SER A 89 -3.89 1.81 1.05
CA SER A 89 -4.26 2.30 2.37
C SER A 89 -5.36 3.36 2.38
N GLY A 90 -6.11 3.51 1.29
CA GLY A 90 -7.14 4.54 1.15
C GLY A 90 -8.23 4.43 2.22
N LYS A 91 -8.67 5.57 2.76
CA LYS A 91 -9.82 5.69 3.66
C LYS A 91 -10.71 6.81 3.15
N MET A 92 -11.98 6.52 2.89
CA MET A 92 -12.97 7.53 2.51
C MET A 92 -14.17 7.32 3.42
N LYS A 93 -14.58 8.35 4.16
CA LYS A 93 -15.80 8.27 4.97
C LYS A 93 -16.96 8.97 4.23
N PRO A 94 -18.15 8.33 4.14
CA PRO A 94 -19.33 9.00 3.61
C PRO A 94 -19.61 10.27 4.40
N THR A 95 -19.46 11.43 3.74
CA THR A 95 -19.63 12.74 4.39
C THR A 95 -20.86 13.44 3.82
N LYS A 96 -21.78 13.85 4.70
CA LYS A 96 -22.95 14.64 4.32
C LYS A 96 -22.59 16.12 4.40
N PHE A 97 -22.00 16.69 3.35
CA PHE A 97 -21.56 18.10 3.35
C PHE A 97 -22.67 19.13 3.63
N ARG A 98 -23.95 18.75 3.47
CA ARG A 98 -25.11 19.56 3.88
C ARG A 98 -25.35 19.60 5.40
N SER A 99 -24.65 18.77 6.16
CA SER A 99 -24.69 18.69 7.62
C SER A 99 -23.28 18.89 8.16
N PRO A 100 -22.92 20.11 8.61
CA PRO A 100 -21.57 20.40 9.11
C PRO A 100 -21.14 19.50 10.26
N ALA A 101 -22.08 19.00 11.07
CA ALA A 101 -21.81 18.05 12.16
C ALA A 101 -21.40 16.65 11.69
N SER A 102 -21.56 16.32 10.40
CA SER A 102 -21.20 15.01 9.86
C SER A 102 -19.70 14.83 9.60
N THR A 103 -18.92 15.91 9.70
CA THR A 103 -17.46 15.88 9.48
C THR A 103 -16.74 16.87 10.39
N SER A 104 -15.42 16.72 10.48
CA SER A 104 -14.54 17.62 11.23
C SER A 104 -13.34 17.97 10.36
N SER A 105 -12.72 19.14 10.58
CA SER A 105 -11.47 19.49 9.90
C SER A 105 -10.39 18.44 10.13
N ILE A 106 -10.34 17.84 11.33
CA ILE A 106 -9.41 16.77 11.69
C ILE A 106 -9.62 15.54 10.81
N SER A 107 -10.86 15.09 10.62
CA SER A 107 -11.16 13.93 9.77
C SER A 107 -10.85 14.20 8.31
N ILE A 108 -11.17 15.39 7.79
CA ILE A 108 -10.87 15.78 6.41
C ILE A 108 -9.36 15.81 6.17
N ILE A 109 -8.60 16.46 7.06
CA ILE A 109 -7.13 16.53 6.96
C ILE A 109 -6.51 15.14 7.03
N SER A 110 -6.98 14.28 7.96
CA SER A 110 -6.50 12.90 8.08
C SER A 110 -6.74 12.09 6.80
N GLU A 111 -7.87 12.32 6.14
CA GLU A 111 -8.22 11.68 4.89
C GLU A 111 -7.36 12.14 3.71
N VAL A 112 -7.15 13.46 3.55
CA VAL A 112 -6.22 14.01 2.56
C VAL A 112 -4.80 13.48 2.79
N ASN A 113 -4.38 13.43 4.04
CA ASN A 113 -3.08 12.90 4.43
C ASN A 113 -2.90 11.44 4.04
N THR A 114 -3.92 10.61 4.28
CA THR A 114 -3.89 9.18 3.97
C THR A 114 -3.98 8.90 2.47
N ASN A 115 -4.85 9.62 1.75
CA ASN A 115 -5.20 9.31 0.37
C ASN A 115 -4.37 10.07 -0.67
N LEU A 116 -3.69 11.15 -0.27
CA LEU A 116 -2.97 12.02 -1.19
C LEU A 116 -1.54 12.27 -0.73
N THR A 117 -1.35 12.87 0.46
CA THR A 117 -0.01 13.24 0.95
C THR A 117 0.90 12.02 1.08
N ALA A 118 0.42 10.94 1.71
CA ALA A 118 1.20 9.72 1.87
C ALA A 118 1.62 9.09 0.53
N PRO A 119 0.70 8.83 -0.44
CA PRO A 119 1.09 8.36 -1.77
C PRO A 119 2.16 9.21 -2.47
N PHE A 120 2.08 10.54 -2.38
CA PHE A 120 3.09 11.42 -2.97
C PHE A 120 4.45 11.28 -2.30
N LEU A 121 4.50 11.22 -0.96
CA LEU A 121 5.74 11.05 -0.21
C LEU A 121 6.39 9.69 -0.47
N ILE A 122 5.58 8.62 -0.54
CA ILE A 122 6.04 7.29 -0.92
C ILE A 122 6.60 7.33 -2.34
N SER A 123 5.87 7.94 -3.28
CA SER A 123 6.33 8.06 -4.67
C SER A 123 7.66 8.82 -4.77
N ARG A 124 7.83 9.90 -4.01
CA ARG A 124 9.08 10.66 -3.96
C ARG A 124 10.29 9.80 -3.58
N VAL A 125 10.12 8.83 -2.69
CA VAL A 125 11.20 7.93 -2.25
C VAL A 125 11.38 6.73 -3.18
N MET A 126 10.28 6.13 -3.64
CA MET A 126 10.33 4.87 -4.37
C MET A 126 10.60 5.03 -5.87
N VAL A 127 10.11 6.11 -6.49
CA VAL A 127 10.24 6.31 -7.95
C VAL A 127 11.71 6.34 -8.42
N PRO A 128 12.66 7.01 -7.75
CA PRO A 128 14.07 6.95 -8.14
C PRO A 128 14.64 5.53 -8.20
N HIS A 129 14.27 4.68 -7.23
CA HIS A 129 14.66 3.27 -7.24
C HIS A 129 14.04 2.52 -8.42
N LEU A 130 12.72 2.64 -8.60
CA LEU A 130 11.98 1.94 -9.65
C LEU A 130 12.49 2.30 -11.06
N LEU A 131 12.83 3.58 -11.29
CA LEU A 131 13.38 4.05 -12.57
C LEU A 131 14.82 3.57 -12.83
N ALA A 132 15.57 3.23 -11.78
CA ALA A 132 16.94 2.72 -11.92
C ALA A 132 16.99 1.23 -12.31
N LEU A 133 15.87 0.52 -12.26
CA LEU A 133 15.81 -0.90 -12.59
C LEU A 133 15.90 -1.12 -14.11
N PRO A 134 16.67 -2.11 -14.59
CA PRO A 134 16.78 -2.43 -16.02
C PRO A 134 15.59 -3.29 -16.52
N ARG A 135 14.40 -3.11 -15.95
CA ARG A 135 13.20 -3.91 -16.22
C ARG A 135 11.94 -3.08 -16.00
N TYR A 136 10.78 -3.66 -16.36
CA TYR A 136 9.49 -3.05 -16.02
C TYR A 136 9.35 -2.87 -14.51
N ALA A 137 8.90 -1.70 -14.10
CA ALA A 137 8.62 -1.37 -12.71
C ALA A 137 7.33 -0.55 -12.63
N THR A 138 6.59 -0.69 -11.54
CA THR A 138 5.28 -0.03 -11.38
C THR A 138 5.08 0.53 -9.99
N LEU A 139 4.43 1.69 -9.92
CA LEU A 139 3.87 2.24 -8.70
C LEU A 139 2.40 2.55 -8.93
N THR A 140 1.53 1.90 -8.16
CA THR A 140 0.08 2.02 -8.32
C THR A 140 -0.55 2.45 -7.01
N THR A 141 -1.32 3.52 -7.03
CA THR A 141 -2.17 3.90 -5.89
C THR A 141 -3.59 3.43 -6.15
N ILE A 142 -4.15 2.70 -5.20
CA ILE A 142 -5.52 2.20 -5.21
C ILE A 142 -6.26 2.85 -4.04
N SER A 143 -7.22 3.72 -4.37
CA SER A 143 -8.15 4.29 -3.41
C SER A 143 -9.53 3.76 -3.72
N LEU A 144 -10.21 3.21 -2.70
CA LEU A 144 -11.60 2.78 -2.82
C LEU A 144 -12.46 3.57 -1.84
N CYS A 145 -13.61 4.03 -2.32
CA CYS A 145 -14.76 4.36 -1.48
C CYS A 145 -15.70 3.16 -1.57
N LEU A 146 -15.88 2.44 -0.46
CA LEU A 146 -17.01 1.52 -0.34
C LEU A 146 -18.02 2.21 0.53
N ASP A 147 -19.21 2.41 -0.03
CA ASP A 147 -20.38 2.95 0.65
C ASP A 147 -21.08 1.85 1.45
#